data_AF-A0A9P8MU16-F1
#
_entry.id   AF-A0A9P8MU16-F1
#
_cell.length_a   1.000
_cell.length_b   1.000
_cell.length_c   1.000
_cell.angle_alpha   90.00
_cell.angle_beta   90.00
_cell.angle_gamma   90.00
#
_symmetry.space_group_name_H-M   'P 1'
#
loop_
_entity.id
_entity.type
_entity.pdbx_description
1 polymer ?
#
loop_
_entity_poly.entity_id
_entity_poly.type
_entity_poly.pdbx_seq_one_letter_code
_entity_poly.pdbx_strand_id
1 'polypeptide(L)'
;MDVQDGLPPCHGPKLHPSALANASITWKDMLDDHLEPYSGHSEIMAHVFKVEIESKHYALKVFMPYDISYDYHQFYTAGIRCTEEELEWHVMPFYSECRAYGRIKQAQDRRLLPHQVAVPCHGFISTWRKKTSENWRMSGTLISVLNRTTP
;
A
#
# COMPACT_ATOMS: atom_id res chain seq x y z
N MET A 1 15.90 15.15 9.21
CA MET A 1 15.65 14.13 8.17
C MET A 1 14.35 14.51 7.51
N ASP A 2 14.35 14.77 6.20
CA ASP A 2 13.11 15.08 5.48
C ASP A 2 12.20 13.86 5.51
N VAL A 3 11.16 13.95 6.33
CA VAL A 3 10.04 13.01 6.31
C VAL A 3 9.32 13.28 4.99
N GLN A 4 9.52 12.42 4.00
CA GLN A 4 8.65 12.43 2.82
C GLN A 4 7.25 12.05 3.30
N ASP A 5 6.34 13.01 3.30
CA ASP A 5 4.97 12.88 3.80
C ASP A 5 4.34 11.55 3.36
N GLY A 6 4.05 10.70 4.34
CA GLY A 6 3.29 9.47 4.16
C GLY A 6 4.07 8.21 3.75
N LEU A 7 5.41 8.21 3.73
CA LEU A 7 6.20 6.98 3.55
C LEU A 7 6.73 6.44 4.90
N PRO A 8 6.95 5.12 5.03
CA PRO A 8 7.55 4.59 6.25
C PRO A 8 8.94 5.22 6.42
N PRO A 9 9.30 5.78 7.57
CA PRO A 9 10.59 6.45 7.80
C PRO A 9 11.76 5.45 7.97
N CYS A 10 11.57 4.18 7.61
CA CYS A 10 12.63 3.17 7.59
C CYS A 10 13.64 3.39 6.45
N HIS A 11 14.83 2.80 6.54
CA HIS A 11 15.79 2.81 5.43
C HIS A 11 15.36 1.89 4.27
N GLY A 12 15.91 2.14 3.08
CA GLY A 12 15.79 1.26 1.91
C GLY A 12 14.85 1.76 0.81
N PRO A 13 14.68 0.98 -0.26
CA PRO A 13 13.85 1.34 -1.41
C PRO A 13 12.37 1.48 -1.03
N LYS A 14 11.73 2.54 -1.53
CA LYS A 14 10.30 2.83 -1.31
C LYS A 14 9.66 3.27 -2.61
N LEU A 15 8.35 3.15 -2.68
CA LEU A 15 7.57 3.81 -3.73
C LEU A 15 7.69 5.33 -3.63
N HIS A 16 7.49 5.99 -4.76
CA HIS A 16 7.40 7.44 -4.83
C HIS A 16 5.93 7.88 -4.88
N PRO A 17 5.63 9.13 -4.49
CA PRO A 17 4.32 9.71 -4.75
C PRO A 17 3.98 9.59 -6.25
N SER A 18 2.73 9.25 -6.55
CA SER A 18 2.27 9.19 -7.93
C SER A 18 2.10 10.60 -8.49
N ALA A 19 2.49 10.81 -9.75
CA ALA A 19 2.15 12.04 -10.49
C ALA A 19 0.63 12.24 -10.61
N LEU A 20 -0.16 11.18 -10.41
CA LEU A 20 -1.62 11.19 -10.43
C LEU A 20 -2.25 11.60 -9.09
N ALA A 21 -1.47 12.01 -8.07
CA ALA A 21 -1.98 12.31 -6.74
C ALA A 21 -3.09 13.38 -6.71
N ASN A 22 -3.07 14.32 -7.67
CA ASN A 22 -4.05 15.40 -7.78
C ASN A 22 -5.08 15.18 -8.90
N ALA A 23 -5.01 14.05 -9.60
CA ALA A 23 -5.92 13.77 -10.70
C ALA A 23 -7.31 13.36 -10.19
N SER A 24 -8.35 13.68 -10.95
CA SER A 24 -9.71 13.25 -10.62
C SER A 24 -9.85 11.73 -10.82
N ILE A 25 -10.38 11.05 -9.81
CA ILE A 25 -10.57 9.60 -9.80
C ILE A 25 -12.05 9.29 -10.00
N THR A 26 -12.38 8.60 -11.09
CA THR A 26 -13.71 8.04 -11.32
C THR A 26 -13.71 6.57 -10.93
N TRP A 27 -14.44 6.22 -9.88
CA TRP A 27 -14.59 4.83 -9.41
C TRP A 27 -15.53 4.06 -10.34
N LYS A 28 -15.17 2.82 -10.70
CA LYS A 28 -15.97 1.97 -11.58
C LYS A 28 -16.47 0.74 -10.83
N ASP A 29 -15.58 -0.22 -10.58
CA ASP A 29 -15.90 -1.56 -10.06
C ASP A 29 -14.93 -1.91 -8.91
N MET A 30 -15.37 -2.73 -7.96
CA MET A 30 -14.46 -3.44 -7.04
C MET A 30 -13.98 -4.71 -7.75
N LEU A 31 -12.68 -4.99 -7.72
CA LEU A 31 -12.05 -6.09 -8.46
C LEU A 31 -11.80 -7.33 -7.58
N ASP A 32 -11.99 -7.22 -6.28
CA ASP A 32 -11.77 -8.29 -5.30
C ASP A 32 -13.03 -8.63 -4.48
N ASP A 33 -14.21 -8.37 -5.03
CA ASP A 33 -15.53 -8.61 -4.44
C ASP A 33 -15.89 -10.10 -4.27
N HIS A 34 -15.14 -10.99 -4.91
CA HIS A 34 -15.33 -12.45 -4.84
C HIS A 34 -14.44 -13.15 -3.81
N LEU A 35 -13.57 -12.42 -3.10
CA LEU A 35 -12.72 -13.00 -2.08
C LEU A 35 -13.53 -13.21 -0.79
N GLU A 36 -14.06 -14.42 -0.60
CA GLU A 36 -14.57 -14.88 0.71
C GLU A 36 -13.51 -14.60 1.78
N PRO A 37 -13.88 -14.02 2.94
CA PRO A 37 -12.93 -13.84 4.03
C PRO A 37 -12.35 -15.20 4.39
N TYR A 38 -11.02 -15.35 4.29
CA TYR A 38 -10.35 -16.58 4.72
C TYR A 38 -10.71 -16.79 6.20
N SER A 39 -11.49 -17.84 6.46
CA SER A 39 -12.02 -18.18 7.78
C SER A 39 -10.86 -18.41 8.75
N GLY A 40 -10.67 -17.48 9.67
CA GLY A 40 -9.61 -17.58 10.67
C GLY A 40 -9.25 -16.25 11.29
N HIS A 41 -8.49 -15.40 10.58
CA HIS A 41 -7.87 -14.21 11.17
C HIS A 41 -7.52 -13.09 10.17
N SER A 42 -8.12 -13.06 8.98
CA SER A 42 -7.80 -12.03 7.97
C SER A 42 -8.93 -11.02 7.85
N GLU A 43 -8.89 -9.97 8.68
CA GLU A 43 -9.59 -8.73 8.31
C GLU A 43 -9.05 -8.27 6.95
N ILE A 44 -9.93 -7.98 5.99
CA ILE A 44 -9.50 -7.55 4.66
C ILE A 44 -8.72 -6.24 4.81
N MET A 45 -7.40 -6.32 4.61
CA MET A 45 -6.49 -5.19 4.85
C MET A 45 -6.45 -4.16 3.72
N ALA A 46 -7.01 -4.52 2.56
CA ALA A 46 -7.13 -3.64 1.41
C ALA A 46 -8.19 -4.13 0.43
N HIS A 47 -8.76 -3.20 -0.33
CA HIS A 47 -9.63 -3.49 -1.47
C HIS A 47 -9.00 -2.96 -2.77
N VAL A 48 -9.21 -3.68 -3.87
CA VAL A 48 -8.74 -3.27 -5.20
C VAL A 48 -9.93 -2.80 -6.03
N PHE A 49 -9.83 -1.58 -6.56
CA PHE A 49 -10.87 -0.99 -7.40
C PHE A 49 -10.36 -0.74 -8.81
N LYS A 50 -11.21 -0.98 -9.80
CA LYS A 50 -11.06 -0.40 -11.12
C LYS A 50 -11.46 1.06 -11.06
N VAL A 51 -10.55 1.94 -11.46
CA VAL A 51 -10.78 3.38 -11.55
C VAL A 51 -10.39 3.90 -12.91
N GLU A 52 -10.95 5.04 -13.28
CA GLU A 52 -10.55 5.84 -14.44
C GLU A 52 -9.94 7.15 -13.95
N ILE A 53 -8.73 7.45 -14.43
CA ILE A 53 -7.98 8.68 -14.15
C ILE A 53 -7.47 9.19 -15.49
N GLU A 54 -7.80 10.43 -15.86
CA GLU A 54 -7.42 11.03 -17.16
C GLU A 54 -7.73 10.12 -18.36
N SER A 55 -8.96 9.56 -18.39
CA SER A 55 -9.44 8.64 -19.43
C SER A 55 -8.63 7.34 -19.59
N LYS A 56 -7.82 6.97 -18.60
CA LYS A 56 -7.11 5.69 -18.54
C LYS A 56 -7.60 4.86 -17.35
N HIS A 57 -7.69 3.54 -17.54
CA HIS A 57 -8.07 2.62 -16.48
C HIS A 57 -6.88 2.17 -15.64
N TYR A 58 -7.08 2.12 -14.33
CA TYR A 58 -6.10 1.70 -13.33
C TYR A 58 -6.74 0.75 -12.32
N ALA A 59 -5.89 -0.01 -11.63
CA ALA A 59 -6.23 -0.75 -10.42
C ALA A 59 -5.72 0.06 -9.23
N LEU A 60 -6.65 0.50 -8.39
CA LEU A 60 -6.39 1.30 -7.22
C LEU A 60 -6.59 0.44 -5.97
N LYS A 61 -5.50 0.10 -5.27
CA LYS A 61 -5.54 -0.66 -4.03
C LYS A 61 -5.63 0.29 -2.85
N VAL A 62 -6.77 0.28 -2.17
CA VAL A 62 -7.10 1.12 -1.02
C VAL A 62 -6.88 0.31 0.25
N PHE A 63 -5.96 0.75 1.11
CA PHE A 63 -5.71 0.07 2.38
C PHE A 63 -6.68 0.54 3.46
N MET A 64 -7.25 -0.42 4.17
CA MET A 64 -8.17 -0.16 5.27
C MET A 64 -7.38 0.14 6.55
N PRO A 65 -7.97 0.82 7.54
CA PRO A 65 -7.34 0.98 8.85
C PRO A 65 -6.94 -0.38 9.42
N TYR A 66 -5.72 -0.47 9.92
CA TYR A 66 -5.15 -1.69 10.50
C TYR A 66 -4.92 -1.50 11.99
N ASP A 67 -5.23 -2.52 12.80
CA ASP A 67 -4.89 -2.54 14.21
C ASP A 67 -3.66 -3.42 14.44
N ILE A 68 -2.58 -2.80 14.91
CA ILE A 68 -1.30 -3.47 15.17
C ILE A 68 -1.27 -4.18 16.52
N SER A 69 -2.31 -4.05 17.36
CA SER A 69 -2.31 -4.55 18.74
C SER A 69 -1.97 -6.05 18.83
N TYR A 70 -2.52 -6.84 17.91
CA TYR A 70 -2.25 -8.27 17.80
C TYR A 70 -0.78 -8.55 17.42
N ASP A 71 -0.25 -7.87 16.40
CA ASP A 71 1.15 -8.01 16.02
C ASP A 71 2.05 -7.62 17.18
N TYR A 72 1.81 -6.48 17.81
CA TYR A 72 2.63 -5.99 18.92
C TYR A 72 2.74 -7.02 20.04
N HIS A 73 1.61 -7.65 20.41
CA HIS A 73 1.62 -8.75 21.38
C HIS A 73 2.48 -9.92 20.91
N GLN A 74 2.38 -10.35 19.64
CA GLN A 74 3.17 -11.45 19.09
C GLN A 74 4.68 -11.15 19.02
N PHE A 75 5.05 -9.94 18.62
CA PHE A 75 6.46 -9.52 18.57
C PHE A 75 7.05 -9.42 19.98
N TYR A 76 6.28 -8.89 20.93
CA TYR A 76 6.67 -8.83 22.33
C TYR A 76 6.88 -10.22 22.93
N THR A 77 5.96 -11.17 22.72
CA THR A 77 6.09 -12.55 23.22
C THR A 77 7.25 -13.31 22.56
N ALA A 78 7.59 -12.99 21.31
CA ALA A 78 8.77 -13.50 20.62
C ALA A 78 10.10 -12.88 21.12
N GLY A 79 10.06 -11.95 22.08
CA GLY A 79 11.24 -11.30 22.65
C GLY A 79 11.84 -10.21 21.75
N ILE A 80 11.14 -9.80 20.70
CA ILE A 80 11.55 -8.69 19.83
C ILE A 80 11.25 -7.38 20.57
N ARG A 81 12.29 -6.57 20.76
CA ARG A 81 12.16 -5.24 21.37
C ARG A 81 12.14 -4.17 20.28
N CYS A 82 10.99 -3.56 20.09
CA CYS A 82 10.80 -2.37 19.26
C CYS A 82 9.71 -1.49 19.88
N THR A 83 9.66 -0.23 19.50
CA THR A 83 8.52 0.64 19.82
C THR A 83 7.30 0.25 18.97
N GLU A 84 6.10 0.66 19.38
CA GLU A 84 4.91 0.54 18.54
C GLU A 84 5.10 1.24 17.19
N GLU A 85 5.72 2.43 17.20
CA GLU A 85 6.01 3.20 15.99
C GLU A 85 6.94 2.44 15.03
N GLU A 86 8.02 1.85 15.54
CA GLU A 86 8.91 1.00 14.73
C GLU A 86 8.15 -0.19 14.16
N LEU A 87 7.30 -0.83 14.96
CA LEU A 87 6.49 -1.95 14.51
C LEU A 87 5.52 -1.53 13.40
N GLU A 88 4.81 -0.42 13.56
CA GLU A 88 3.90 0.13 12.55
C GLU A 88 4.60 0.26 11.20
N TRP A 89 5.82 0.80 11.20
CA TRP A 89 6.58 0.95 9.96
C TRP A 89 6.76 -0.37 9.23
N HIS A 90 6.89 -1.47 9.97
CA HIS A 90 7.15 -2.79 9.43
C HIS A 90 5.90 -3.62 9.12
N VAL A 91 4.83 -3.49 9.91
CA VAL A 91 3.64 -4.35 9.77
C VAL A 91 2.50 -3.69 9.01
N MET A 92 2.42 -2.35 9.00
CA MET A 92 1.33 -1.65 8.33
C MET A 92 1.25 -2.07 6.86
N PRO A 93 0.09 -2.59 6.40
CA PRO A 93 -0.05 -3.16 5.06
C PRO A 93 0.43 -2.22 3.93
N PHE A 94 0.06 -0.94 4.01
CA PHE A 94 0.50 0.07 3.04
C PHE A 94 2.03 0.27 3.02
N TYR A 95 2.67 0.32 4.19
CA TYR A 95 4.12 0.50 4.29
C TYR A 95 4.89 -0.72 3.81
N SER A 96 4.41 -1.91 4.16
CA SER A 96 4.94 -3.18 3.68
C SER A 96 4.92 -3.25 2.16
N GLU A 97 3.80 -2.86 1.54
CA GLU A 97 3.71 -2.91 0.09
C GLU A 97 4.50 -1.81 -0.62
N CYS A 98 4.58 -0.61 -0.04
CA CYS A 98 5.49 0.44 -0.51
C CYS A 98 6.94 -0.03 -0.58
N ARG A 99 7.41 -0.78 0.44
CA ARG A 99 8.77 -1.37 0.44
C ARG A 99 8.90 -2.48 -0.59
N ALA A 100 7.89 -3.34 -0.72
CA ALA A 100 7.92 -4.45 -1.68
C ALA A 100 8.10 -3.94 -3.11
N TYR A 101 7.27 -2.99 -3.54
CA TYR A 101 7.41 -2.37 -4.86
C TYR A 101 8.69 -1.57 -5.02
N GLY A 102 9.15 -0.87 -3.98
CA GLY A 102 10.45 -0.20 -3.98
C GLY A 102 11.60 -1.18 -4.27
N ARG A 103 11.58 -2.36 -3.63
CA ARG A 103 12.59 -3.41 -3.85
C ARG A 103 12.50 -4.02 -5.23
N ILE A 104 11.29 -4.28 -5.73
CA ILE A 104 11.08 -4.79 -7.10
C ILE A 104 11.66 -3.80 -8.12
N LYS A 105 11.32 -2.51 -8.00
CA LYS A 105 11.86 -1.47 -8.87
C LYS A 105 13.38 -1.41 -8.83
N GLN A 106 13.99 -1.40 -7.64
CA GLN A 106 15.44 -1.41 -7.51
C GLN A 106 16.08 -2.66 -8.17
N ALA A 107 15.49 -3.84 -8.01
CA ALA A 107 16.00 -5.06 -8.62
C ALA A 107 15.84 -5.06 -10.15
N GLN A 108 14.76 -4.47 -10.68
CA GLN A 108 14.56 -4.24 -12.12
C GLN A 108 15.61 -3.26 -12.67
N ASP A 109 15.83 -2.12 -12.01
CA ASP A 109 16.82 -1.12 -12.40
C ASP A 109 18.24 -1.71 -12.44
N ARG A 110 18.53 -2.64 -11.53
CA ARG A 110 19.80 -3.38 -11.46
C ARG A 110 19.86 -4.62 -12.38
N ARG A 111 18.80 -4.90 -13.15
CA ARG A 111 18.68 -6.08 -14.04
C ARG A 111 18.89 -7.41 -13.31
N LEU A 112 18.50 -7.48 -12.04
CA LEU A 112 18.59 -8.68 -11.21
C LEU A 112 17.39 -9.61 -11.38
N LEU A 113 16.31 -9.10 -11.98
CA LEU A 113 15.10 -9.88 -12.24
C LEU A 113 15.03 -10.28 -13.71
N PRO A 114 14.90 -11.59 -14.03
CA PRO A 114 14.92 -12.09 -15.39
C PRO A 114 13.64 -11.74 -16.19
N HIS A 115 12.56 -11.40 -15.49
CA HIS A 115 11.28 -11.02 -16.08
C HIS A 115 10.52 -10.08 -15.12
N GLN A 116 9.39 -9.55 -15.59
CA GLN A 116 8.48 -8.80 -14.74
C GLN A 116 7.87 -9.74 -13.68
N VAL A 117 7.99 -9.38 -12.40
CA VAL A 117 7.49 -10.17 -11.26
C VAL A 117 6.27 -9.56 -10.57
N ALA A 118 5.88 -8.34 -10.97
CA ALA A 118 4.72 -7.64 -10.45
C ALA A 118 4.15 -6.67 -11.51
N VAL A 119 2.86 -6.32 -11.35
CA VAL A 119 2.21 -5.30 -12.18
C VAL A 119 2.93 -3.95 -12.05
N PRO A 120 2.99 -3.12 -13.10
CA PRO A 120 3.59 -1.79 -12.98
C PRO A 120 2.83 -0.94 -11.95
N CYS A 121 3.54 -0.46 -10.93
CA CYS A 121 3.01 0.47 -9.94
C CYS A 121 3.45 1.90 -10.26
N HIS A 122 2.49 2.82 -10.30
CA HIS A 122 2.70 4.23 -10.64
C HIS A 122 3.02 5.09 -9.42
N GLY A 123 3.10 4.48 -8.24
CA GLY A 123 3.32 5.16 -6.97
C GLY A 123 2.10 5.10 -6.05
N PHE A 124 2.11 5.96 -5.05
CA PHE A 124 1.04 6.04 -4.05
C PHE A 124 0.30 7.39 -4.13
N ILE A 125 -0.96 7.38 -3.67
CA ILE A 125 -1.73 8.57 -3.32
C ILE A 125 -1.98 8.51 -1.82
N SER A 126 -1.55 9.54 -1.10
CA SER A 126 -1.90 9.72 0.31
C SER A 126 -3.29 10.33 0.39
N THR A 127 -4.27 9.56 0.88
CA THR A 127 -5.58 10.12 1.23
C THR A 127 -5.60 10.40 2.73
N TRP A 128 -5.40 11.65 3.12
CA TRP A 128 -5.55 12.05 4.51
C TRP A 128 -7.05 12.20 4.81
N ARG A 129 -7.62 11.30 5.61
CA ARG A 129 -8.92 11.60 6.26
C ARG A 129 -8.65 12.29 7.58
N LYS A 130 -9.08 13.54 7.71
CA LYS A 130 -9.27 14.20 8.99
C LYS A 130 -10.46 13.54 9.68
N LYS A 131 -10.25 12.77 10.74
CA LYS A 131 -11.33 12.38 11.65
C LYS A 131 -11.53 13.54 12.64
N THR A 132 -12.78 13.94 12.85
CA THR A 132 -13.14 14.82 13.96
C THR A 132 -12.78 14.12 15.27
N SER A 133 -11.96 14.79 16.09
CA SER A 133 -11.47 14.43 17.43
C SER A 133 -10.71 13.10 17.57
N GLU A 134 -9.39 13.23 17.70
CA GLU A 134 -8.43 12.31 18.33
C GLU A 134 -8.07 11.03 17.54
N ASN A 135 -6.80 10.98 17.12
CA ASN A 135 -6.07 9.96 16.35
C ASN A 135 -6.21 10.03 14.81
N TRP A 136 -5.13 10.49 14.17
CA TRP A 136 -4.89 10.38 12.74
C TRP A 136 -4.51 8.94 12.40
N ARG A 137 -5.22 8.29 11.47
CA ARG A 137 -4.75 7.05 10.83
C ARG A 137 -4.62 7.30 9.33
N MET A 138 -3.44 7.07 8.79
CA MET A 138 -3.20 7.16 7.35
C MET A 138 -3.91 6.02 6.62
N SER A 139 -4.81 6.35 5.70
CA SER A 139 -5.22 5.44 4.62
C SER A 139 -4.37 5.73 3.39
N GLY A 140 -3.29 4.97 3.24
CA GLY A 140 -2.48 4.99 2.01
C GLY A 140 -3.22 4.27 0.89
N THR A 141 -3.08 4.75 -0.35
CA THR A 141 -3.62 4.08 -1.54
C THR A 141 -2.50 3.85 -2.54
N LEU A 142 -2.41 2.67 -3.13
CA LEU A 142 -1.45 2.35 -4.19
C LEU A 142 -2.14 2.35 -5.55
N ILE A 143 -1.51 2.98 -6.54
CA ILE A 143 -1.97 2.95 -7.92
C ILE A 143 -1.12 1.98 -8.72
N SER A 144 -1.77 1.00 -9.33
CA SER A 144 -1.17 0.13 -10.34
C SER A 144 -1.94 0.26 -11.65
N VAL A 145 -1.27 0.09 -12.79
CA VAL A 145 -1.98 0.01 -14.06
C VAL A 145 -2.63 -1.36 -14.16
N LEU A 146 -3.93 -1.38 -14.49
CA LEU A 146 -4.53 -2.59 -15.03
C LEU A 146 -3.80 -2.88 -16.35
N ASN A 147 -2.97 -3.91 -16.37
CA ASN A 147 -2.36 -4.36 -17.61
C ASN A 147 -3.47 -4.46 -18.64
N ARG A 148 -3.26 -3.80 -19.80
CA ARG A 148 -4.14 -3.94 -20.95
C ARG A 148 -4.27 -5.44 -21.19
N THR A 149 -5.41 -6.02 -20.85
CA THR A 149 -5.90 -7.13 -21.63
C THR A 149 -6.01 -6.56 -23.04
N THR A 150 -5.11 -7.04 -23.89
CA THR A 150 -5.16 -6.90 -25.35
C THR A 150 -6.60 -7.09 -25.86
N PRO A 151 -6.95 -6.44 -26.98
CA PRO A 151 -8.32 -6.20 -27.45
C PRO A 151 -9.23 -7.43 -27.46
#